data_AF-A0A7Y4SA19-F1
#
_entry.id   AF-A0A7Y4SA19-F1
#
_cell.length_a   1.000
_cell.length_b   1.000
_cell.length_c   1.000
_cell.angle_alpha   90.00
_cell.angle_beta   90.00
_cell.angle_gamma   90.00
#
_symmetry.space_group_name_H-M   'P 1'
#
loop_
_entity.id
_entity.type
_entity.pdbx_description
1 polymer ?
#
loop_
_entity_poly.entity_id
_entity_poly.type
_entity_poly.pdbx_seq_one_letter_code
_entity_poly.pdbx_strand_id
1 'polypeptide(L)'
;MQARGWLVGLSSLVLVGCGTVDTCNDGSGGIRLFGKDPVAQKLDFGVKEYEEGNYVASMNALQSVLETRLAGSDDKIDAYKYLAFIQCISGRERLCKDYFRKVLAIQPNFELTPAEAGHPLWGPAFRSVKGKK
;
A
#
# COMPACT_ATOMS: atom_id res chain seq x y z
N MET A 1 -8.00 71.34 -37.49
CA MET A 1 -9.34 71.59 -36.91
C MET A 1 -9.78 70.30 -36.24
N GLN A 2 -9.79 70.30 -34.89
CA GLN A 2 -10.96 70.04 -34.01
C GLN A 2 -11.42 68.57 -34.00
N ALA A 3 -11.64 67.86 -32.88
CA ALA A 3 -11.61 68.20 -31.46
C ALA A 3 -11.81 66.90 -30.62
N ARG A 4 -11.27 66.89 -29.39
CA ARG A 4 -11.91 66.55 -28.09
C ARG A 4 -12.83 65.31 -28.09
N GLY A 5 -12.51 64.18 -27.44
CA GLY A 5 -12.30 64.00 -26.00
C GLY A 5 -13.60 63.56 -25.32
N TRP A 6 -13.61 62.41 -24.61
CA TRP A 6 -14.48 61.98 -23.48
C TRP A 6 -13.93 60.62 -22.98
N LEU A 7 -13.37 60.50 -21.76
CA LEU A 7 -14.00 60.34 -20.44
C LEU A 7 -14.47 58.91 -20.10
N VAL A 8 -13.92 58.39 -18.98
CA VAL A 8 -14.39 57.28 -18.12
C VAL A 8 -14.29 55.88 -18.76
N GLY A 9 -13.42 54.97 -18.30
CA GLY A 9 -13.25 54.51 -16.93
C GLY A 9 -14.01 53.20 -16.75
N LEU A 10 -13.32 52.06 -16.78
CA LEU A 10 -13.71 50.90 -15.98
C LEU A 10 -12.50 49.96 -15.85
N SER A 11 -11.96 49.96 -14.63
CA SER A 11 -11.03 48.97 -14.13
C SER A 11 -11.70 47.60 -14.20
N SER A 12 -11.23 46.72 -15.09
CA SER A 12 -11.56 45.30 -15.04
C SER A 12 -10.40 44.56 -14.40
N LEU A 13 -10.46 44.50 -13.07
CA LEU A 13 -9.83 43.49 -12.25
C LEU A 13 -10.29 42.12 -12.78
N VAL A 14 -9.39 41.30 -13.32
CA VAL A 14 -9.65 39.86 -13.44
C VAL A 14 -8.57 39.13 -12.67
N LEU A 15 -9.06 38.35 -11.72
CA LEU A 15 -8.35 37.73 -10.62
C LEU A 15 -7.21 36.83 -11.08
N VAL A 16 -6.07 36.97 -10.39
CA VAL A 16 -5.07 35.92 -10.20
C VAL A 16 -5.79 34.70 -9.62
N GLY A 17 -5.93 33.66 -10.43
CA GLY A 17 -6.32 32.34 -9.94
C GLY A 17 -5.13 31.71 -9.22
N CYS A 18 -5.13 31.75 -7.90
CA CYS A 18 -4.27 30.90 -7.09
C CYS A 18 -4.91 29.51 -7.08
N GLY A 19 -4.38 28.57 -7.86
CA GLY A 19 -4.76 27.17 -7.74
C GLY A 19 -4.34 26.68 -6.35
N THR A 20 -5.31 26.52 -5.45
CA THR A 20 -5.10 25.84 -4.19
C THR A 20 -4.72 24.40 -4.50
N VAL A 21 -3.56 23.98 -4.01
CA VAL A 21 -3.18 22.58 -4.02
C VAL A 21 -4.17 21.81 -3.14
N ASP A 22 -4.92 20.90 -3.73
CA ASP A 22 -5.70 19.91 -3.00
C ASP A 22 -4.71 18.99 -2.28
N THR A 23 -4.48 19.25 -0.99
CA THR A 23 -3.82 18.30 -0.11
C THR A 23 -4.83 17.19 0.19
N CYS A 24 -4.79 16.11 -0.57
CA CYS A 24 -5.42 14.85 -0.13
C CYS A 24 -4.65 14.33 1.09
N ASN A 25 -5.25 14.55 2.27
CA ASN A 25 -4.82 13.99 3.55
C ASN A 25 -5.03 12.46 3.53
N ASP A 26 -3.96 11.69 3.34
CA ASP A 26 -3.96 10.22 3.31
C ASP A 26 -3.75 9.58 4.70
N GLY A 27 -3.69 10.37 5.77
CA GLY A 27 -3.57 9.84 7.15
C GLY A 27 -2.16 9.41 7.55
N SER A 28 -1.15 9.66 6.71
CA SER A 28 0.25 9.41 7.04
C SER A 28 0.81 10.57 7.87
N GLY A 29 0.70 10.47 9.20
CA GLY A 29 1.28 11.43 10.14
C GLY A 29 2.81 11.49 10.05
N GLY A 30 3.34 12.45 9.29
CA GLY A 30 4.76 12.82 9.30
C GLY A 30 5.28 13.26 7.94
N ILE A 31 5.87 14.46 7.88
CA ILE A 31 6.44 15.10 6.68
C ILE A 31 7.38 14.14 5.94
N ARG A 32 6.97 13.67 4.76
CA ARG A 32 7.85 13.23 3.68
C ARG A 32 7.60 14.11 2.46
N LEU A 33 8.41 15.16 2.36
CA LEU A 33 8.40 16.13 1.26
C LEU A 33 8.85 15.40 -0.04
N PHE A 34 7.89 14.90 -0.82
CA PHE A 34 8.02 14.53 -2.25
C PHE A 34 8.72 13.21 -2.64
N GLY A 35 8.47 12.11 -1.91
CA GLY A 35 8.78 10.77 -2.41
C GLY A 35 8.10 9.66 -1.61
N LYS A 36 7.35 8.77 -2.28
CA LYS A 36 6.80 7.54 -1.68
C LYS A 36 8.00 6.73 -1.14
N ASP A 37 7.92 6.23 0.10
CA ASP A 37 8.99 5.41 0.68
C ASP A 37 9.34 4.28 -0.32
N PRO A 38 10.62 4.07 -0.66
CA PRO A 38 11.00 3.02 -1.63
C PRO A 38 10.50 1.63 -1.22
N VAL A 39 10.39 1.35 0.08
CA VAL A 39 9.80 0.12 0.61
C VAL A 39 8.31 0.09 0.34
N ALA A 40 7.59 1.16 0.69
CA ALA A 40 6.15 1.25 0.47
C ALA A 40 5.80 1.16 -1.02
N GLN A 41 6.59 1.78 -1.90
CA GLN A 41 6.42 1.66 -3.35
C GLN A 41 6.59 0.21 -3.83
N LYS A 42 7.57 -0.51 -3.28
CA LYS A 42 7.82 -1.90 -3.68
C LYS A 42 6.78 -2.87 -3.11
N LEU A 43 6.30 -2.61 -1.90
CA LEU A 43 5.19 -3.35 -1.30
C LEU A 43 3.92 -3.15 -2.14
N ASP A 44 3.57 -1.90 -2.44
CA ASP A 44 2.42 -1.51 -3.28
C ASP A 44 2.48 -2.19 -4.66
N PHE A 45 3.65 -2.17 -5.31
CA PHE A 45 3.88 -2.91 -6.55
C PHE A 45 3.66 -4.42 -6.37
N GLY A 46 4.20 -5.02 -5.31
CA GLY A 46 3.99 -6.44 -5.03
C GLY A 46 2.53 -6.83 -4.79
N VAL A 47 1.76 -5.97 -4.11
CA VAL A 47 0.33 -6.17 -3.88
C VAL A 47 -0.45 -6.04 -5.18
N LYS A 48 -0.17 -5.02 -5.98
CA LYS A 48 -0.81 -4.82 -7.28
C LYS A 48 -0.59 -6.04 -8.20
N GLU A 49 0.65 -6.51 -8.32
CA GLU A 49 0.95 -7.67 -9.16
C GLU A 49 0.27 -8.95 -8.64
N TYR A 50 0.03 -9.06 -7.32
CA TYR A 50 -0.76 -10.16 -6.76
C TYR A 50 -2.22 -10.10 -7.21
N GLU A 51 -2.83 -8.91 -7.17
CA GLU A 51 -4.21 -8.68 -7.60
C GLU A 51 -4.39 -8.90 -9.11
N GLU A 52 -3.37 -8.59 -9.91
CA GLU A 52 -3.34 -8.86 -11.35
C GLU A 52 -3.04 -10.34 -11.68
N GLY A 53 -2.74 -11.17 -10.67
CA GLY A 53 -2.43 -12.58 -10.83
C GLY A 53 -0.98 -12.87 -11.29
N ASN A 54 -0.14 -11.85 -11.37
CA ASN A 54 1.28 -11.98 -11.66
C ASN A 54 2.06 -12.34 -10.38
N TYR A 55 1.86 -13.58 -9.92
CA TYR A 55 2.44 -14.04 -8.66
C TYR A 55 3.98 -14.07 -8.66
N VAL A 56 4.63 -14.21 -9.81
CA VAL A 56 6.10 -14.21 -9.91
C VAL A 56 6.64 -12.81 -9.64
N ALA A 57 6.10 -11.78 -10.31
CA ALA A 57 6.51 -10.39 -10.07
C ALA A 57 6.19 -9.96 -8.63
N SER A 58 5.00 -10.32 -8.14
CA SER A 58 4.59 -10.08 -6.77
C SER A 58 5.56 -10.69 -5.76
N MET A 59 5.88 -11.99 -5.87
CA MET A 59 6.81 -12.65 -4.97
C MET A 59 8.19 -11.96 -4.94
N ASN A 60 8.72 -11.58 -6.09
CA ASN A 60 10.02 -10.92 -6.18
C ASN A 60 10.01 -9.55 -5.50
N ALA A 61 8.93 -8.78 -5.69
CA ALA A 61 8.77 -7.47 -5.06
C ALA A 61 8.65 -7.59 -3.53
N LEU A 62 7.78 -8.49 -3.05
CA LEU A 62 7.55 -8.71 -1.62
C LEU A 62 8.78 -9.28 -0.92
N GLN A 63 9.55 -10.16 -1.57
CA GLN A 63 10.81 -10.65 -1.01
C GLN A 63 11.84 -9.53 -0.85
N SER A 64 11.93 -8.63 -1.82
CA SER A 64 12.83 -7.48 -1.74
C SER A 64 12.47 -6.53 -0.59
N VAL A 65 11.18 -6.40 -0.23
CA VAL A 65 10.73 -5.68 0.98
C VAL A 65 11.27 -6.35 2.26
N LEU A 66 11.35 -7.67 2.29
CA LEU A 66 11.87 -8.40 3.45
C LEU A 66 13.40 -8.35 3.57
N GLU A 67 14.11 -8.19 2.45
CA GLU A 67 15.57 -8.14 2.40
C GLU A 67 16.14 -6.78 2.83
N THR A 68 15.36 -5.71 2.65
CA THR A 68 15.81 -4.37 3.06
C THR A 68 15.71 -4.18 4.56
N ARG A 69 16.71 -3.47 5.12
CA ARG A 69 16.70 -3.06 6.53
C ARG A 69 15.78 -1.88 6.81
N LEU A 70 15.31 -1.20 5.75
CA LEU A 70 14.44 -0.03 5.85
C LEU A 70 12.98 -0.40 6.15
N ALA A 71 12.58 -1.65 5.89
CA ALA A 71 11.22 -2.10 6.11
C ALA A 71 10.89 -2.18 7.60
N GLY A 72 9.79 -1.51 7.96
CA GLY A 72 9.20 -1.57 9.30
C GLY A 72 8.57 -2.93 9.58
N SER A 73 8.07 -3.11 10.80
CA SER A 73 7.35 -4.33 11.18
C SER A 73 6.08 -4.50 10.36
N ASP A 74 5.33 -3.42 10.10
CA ASP A 74 4.08 -3.46 9.34
C ASP A 74 4.32 -3.84 7.88
N ASP A 75 5.32 -3.24 7.22
CA ASP A 75 5.72 -3.61 5.84
C ASP A 75 6.06 -5.11 5.73
N LYS A 76 6.77 -5.64 6.75
CA LYS A 76 7.13 -7.06 6.80
C LYS A 76 5.93 -7.96 7.03
N ILE A 77 5.00 -7.54 7.88
CA ILE A 77 3.74 -8.27 8.13
C ILE A 77 2.96 -8.38 6.83
N ASP A 78 2.78 -7.28 6.10
CA ASP A 78 2.07 -7.29 4.83
C ASP A 78 2.80 -8.11 3.78
N ALA A 79 4.12 -7.95 3.64
CA ALA A 79 4.90 -8.76 2.71
C ALA A 79 4.78 -10.27 3.00
N TYR A 80 4.88 -10.68 4.26
CA TYR A 80 4.69 -12.08 4.63
C TYR A 80 3.26 -12.58 4.44
N LYS A 81 2.24 -11.74 4.69
CA LYS A 81 0.82 -12.05 4.45
C LYS A 81 0.55 -12.39 2.99
N TYR A 82 0.96 -11.52 2.07
CA TYR A 82 0.78 -11.76 0.63
C TYR A 82 1.62 -12.95 0.12
N LEU A 83 2.85 -13.11 0.62
CA LEU A 83 3.64 -14.31 0.32
C LEU A 83 2.92 -15.58 0.78
N ALA A 84 2.31 -15.58 1.97
CA ALA A 84 1.53 -16.72 2.47
C ALA A 84 0.35 -17.03 1.53
N PHE A 85 -0.41 -16.02 1.12
CA PHE A 85 -1.52 -16.19 0.17
C PHE A 85 -1.06 -16.84 -1.13
N ILE A 86 0.01 -16.33 -1.74
CA ILE A 86 0.59 -16.87 -2.97
C ILE A 86 1.03 -18.33 -2.79
N GLN A 87 1.68 -18.67 -1.68
CA GLN A 87 2.09 -20.06 -1.43
C GLN A 87 0.88 -20.99 -1.24
N CYS A 88 -0.17 -20.50 -0.59
CA CYS A 88 -1.40 -21.26 -0.37
C CYS A 88 -2.11 -21.59 -1.68
N ILE A 89 -2.31 -20.62 -2.57
CA ILE A 89 -2.93 -20.86 -3.89
C ILE A 89 -2.02 -21.67 -4.83
N SER A 90 -0.69 -21.64 -4.61
CA SER A 90 0.27 -22.46 -5.35
C SER A 90 0.34 -23.92 -4.87
N GLY A 91 -0.48 -24.33 -3.90
CA GLY A 91 -0.47 -25.70 -3.35
C GLY A 91 0.70 -26.02 -2.42
N ARG A 92 1.53 -25.02 -2.04
CA ARG A 92 2.68 -25.19 -1.14
C ARG A 92 2.29 -24.89 0.30
N GLU A 93 1.41 -25.72 0.85
CA GLU A 93 0.77 -25.50 2.17
C GLU A 93 1.78 -25.33 3.31
N ARG A 94 2.87 -26.11 3.31
CA ARG A 94 3.93 -26.00 4.33
C ARG A 94 4.53 -24.60 4.36
N LEU A 95 4.88 -24.05 3.20
CA LEU A 95 5.44 -22.70 3.09
C LEU A 95 4.40 -21.63 3.42
N CYS A 96 3.14 -21.82 3.03
CA CYS A 96 2.05 -20.91 3.41
C CYS A 96 1.96 -20.77 4.95
N LYS A 97 1.95 -21.90 5.66
CA LYS A 97 1.95 -21.93 7.13
C LYS A 97 3.23 -21.32 7.71
N ASP A 98 4.38 -21.55 7.11
CA ASP A 98 5.66 -20.96 7.54
C ASP A 98 5.62 -19.42 7.48
N TYR A 99 5.07 -18.84 6.41
CA TYR A 99 4.92 -17.38 6.31
C TYR A 99 3.95 -16.82 7.34
N PHE A 100 2.81 -17.48 7.59
CA PHE A 100 1.91 -17.05 8.67
C PHE A 100 2.54 -17.15 10.06
N ARG A 101 3.42 -18.13 10.31
CA ARG A 101 4.20 -18.17 11.56
C ARG A 101 5.11 -16.95 11.70
N LYS A 102 5.73 -16.50 10.60
CA LYS A 102 6.56 -15.28 10.62
C LYS A 102 5.73 -14.04 10.91
N VAL A 103 4.54 -13.91 10.34
CA VAL A 103 3.59 -12.83 10.70
C VAL A 103 3.29 -12.85 12.20
N LEU A 104 2.88 -14.00 12.73
CA LEU A 104 2.53 -14.16 14.15
C LEU A 104 3.73 -14.03 15.11
N ALA A 105 4.96 -14.16 14.60
CA ALA A 105 6.18 -13.90 15.37
C ALA A 105 6.42 -12.40 15.54
N ILE A 106 6.08 -11.59 14.53
CA ILE A 106 6.19 -10.12 14.58
C ILE A 106 5.00 -9.52 15.33
N GLN A 107 3.78 -9.95 15.01
CA GLN A 107 2.54 -9.47 15.63
C GLN A 107 1.69 -10.66 16.13
N PRO A 108 1.77 -11.02 17.43
CA PRO A 108 1.04 -12.14 18.01
C PRO A 108 -0.48 -12.07 17.89
N ASN A 109 -1.02 -10.84 17.90
CA ASN A 109 -2.45 -10.58 17.84
C ASN A 109 -2.96 -10.39 16.41
N PHE A 110 -2.12 -10.62 15.39
CA PHE A 110 -2.51 -10.46 13.99
C PHE A 110 -3.74 -11.30 13.68
N GLU A 111 -4.66 -10.69 12.93
CA GLU A 111 -5.87 -11.33 12.42
C GLU A 111 -6.02 -11.00 10.94
N LEU A 112 -6.46 -11.99 10.18
CA LEU A 112 -6.92 -11.75 8.82
C LEU A 112 -8.24 -10.99 8.86
N THR A 113 -8.48 -10.13 7.87
CA THR A 113 -9.79 -9.50 7.71
C THR A 113 -10.88 -10.57 7.51
N PRO A 114 -12.16 -10.26 7.80
CA PRO A 114 -13.24 -11.24 7.60
C PRO A 114 -13.31 -11.79 6.17
N ALA A 115 -13.03 -10.95 5.17
CA ALA A 115 -12.98 -11.34 3.76
C ALA A 115 -11.84 -12.33 3.48
N GLU A 116 -10.64 -12.07 4.01
CA GLU A 116 -9.50 -12.97 3.86
C GLU A 116 -9.70 -14.27 4.64
N ALA A 117 -10.20 -14.22 5.88
CA ALA A 117 -10.38 -15.39 6.73
C ALA A 117 -11.40 -16.40 6.18
N GLY A 118 -12.33 -15.94 5.33
CA GLY A 118 -13.33 -16.75 4.63
C GLY A 118 -12.79 -17.56 3.45
N HIS A 119 -11.56 -17.31 3.00
CA HIS A 119 -11.00 -18.02 1.84
C HIS A 119 -10.74 -19.50 2.15
N PRO A 120 -11.14 -20.45 1.27
CA PRO A 120 -11.09 -21.88 1.55
C PRO A 120 -9.66 -22.43 1.71
N LEU A 121 -8.67 -21.82 1.07
CA LEU A 121 -7.28 -22.29 1.12
C LEU A 121 -6.48 -21.71 2.31
N TRP A 122 -6.32 -20.39 2.38
CA TRP A 122 -5.47 -19.79 3.41
C TRP A 122 -6.18 -19.58 4.76
N GLY A 123 -7.51 -19.48 4.81
CA GLY A 123 -8.26 -19.32 6.06
C GLY A 123 -8.01 -20.46 7.04
N PRO A 124 -8.22 -21.74 6.64
CA PRO A 124 -7.87 -22.89 7.46
C PRO A 124 -6.37 -22.99 7.79
N ALA A 125 -5.49 -22.64 6.83
CA ALA A 125 -4.05 -22.66 7.04
C ALA A 125 -3.63 -21.67 8.14
N PHE A 126 -4.15 -20.44 8.12
CA PHE A 126 -3.91 -19.43 9.14
C PHE A 126 -4.44 -19.87 10.51
N ARG A 127 -5.69 -20.34 10.59
CA ARG A 127 -6.28 -20.85 11.85
C ARG A 127 -5.48 -22.01 12.44
N SER A 128 -5.00 -22.92 11.59
CA SER A 128 -4.16 -24.05 12.00
C SER A 128 -2.83 -23.60 12.62
N VAL A 129 -2.26 -22.48 12.16
CA VAL A 129 -1.03 -21.93 12.73
C VAL A 129 -1.31 -21.14 14.01
N LYS A 130 -2.33 -20.29 14.02
CA LYS A 130 -2.69 -19.48 15.20
C LYS A 130 -3.07 -20.34 16.40
N GLY A 131 -3.81 -21.43 16.20
CA GLY A 131 -4.19 -22.37 17.26
C GLY A 131 -3.06 -23.27 17.78
N LYS A 132 -1.86 -23.21 17.17
CA LYS A 132 -0.67 -23.97 17.62
C LYS A 132 0.31 -23.12 18.44
N LYS A 133 -0.05 -21.88 18.75
CA LYS A 133 0.80 -20.96 19.50
C LYS A 133 0.58 -21.10 21.00
#